data_AF-A0A8B6FFN6-F1
#
_entry.id   AF-A0A8B6FFN6-F1
#
_cell.length_a   1.000
_cell.length_b   1.000
_cell.length_c   1.000
_cell.angle_alpha   90.00
_cell.angle_beta   90.00
_cell.angle_gamma   90.00
#
_symmetry.space_group_name_H-M   'P 1'
#
loop_
_entity.id
_entity.type
_entity.pdbx_description
1 polymer ?
#
loop_
_entity_poly.entity_id
_entity_poly.type
_entity_poly.pdbx_seq_one_letter_code
_entity_poly.pdbx_strand_id
1 'polypeptide(L)'
;MLIMAGRNLVDIRVILLLLLLTLHCHSQSFENGKTHKYSYSTNVVFNEANSGGKKDVGYYLSTEFDLSPVFQAGDEQLMKLQVTSAVLSSVSRPDLTNALATLLKYPVYFELSDGTVGRVFGPEKESVFCSNLKKGIISLFQMQNKDGNREELDVSGDCKVSYVKTGSTVTKTKHGCQNLEIAGQYINPNKLFGVSVSSTSTTQYEMLGTVIQTAQGIHHSVATVNIKSSINTAATAQQSLQHISSLVGKPTEQGSSIDDKVTHLGKDLGLSLTSTLLPSGTEVQTCLDNCQKPIDVLRNLKESLVSDKLATAESGKAFIELLRTFRNTGKLTIEEILTNTDSYYIVPQLIDVGAATQTPFAQRAMMDLVQFEQDYSTEYPERLLLALAYSTHPGEYLLKDLINLMKKKLPNVNIQESVAMATGAVIHTYCQYPDQCQHEIVKEYKQLIRKMLKDCDDDSCTLRHLRSVGNAGLAEFLPELLTIAQNNKNPAVSLAAVQALRRMDKDFLKDQVTIGAMIINGWMKLESEVLQGGMNFTAESEAVIDFKTDVDFSNMPFKMCLQMMRPPLQYK
;
A
#
# COMPACT_ATOMS: atom_id res chain seq x y z
N MET A 1 70.38 60.01 -14.06
CA MET A 1 69.47 61.07 -13.59
C MET A 1 68.09 60.44 -13.43
N LEU A 2 67.61 60.40 -12.18
CA LEU A 2 66.29 60.01 -11.63
C LEU A 2 65.71 58.58 -11.82
N ILE A 3 65.67 57.75 -10.75
CA ILE A 3 64.58 57.45 -9.76
C ILE A 3 63.47 56.50 -10.30
N MET A 4 63.42 55.25 -9.79
CA MET A 4 62.31 54.65 -8.99
C MET A 4 62.33 53.11 -9.06
N ALA A 5 62.82 52.48 -7.98
CA ALA A 5 62.49 51.12 -7.61
C ALA A 5 61.33 51.18 -6.60
N GLY A 6 60.15 50.66 -6.95
CA GLY A 6 58.94 50.72 -6.15
C GLY A 6 58.24 49.36 -6.07
N ARG A 7 58.44 48.71 -4.92
CA ARG A 7 57.72 47.59 -4.28
C ARG A 7 56.38 47.14 -4.90
N ASN A 8 56.32 45.88 -5.32
CA ASN A 8 55.09 45.09 -5.38
C ASN A 8 54.66 44.69 -3.96
N LEU A 9 53.82 45.50 -3.32
CA LEU A 9 52.99 45.05 -2.21
C LEU A 9 51.76 44.36 -2.82
N VAL A 10 51.82 43.04 -2.96
CA VAL A 10 50.60 42.24 -3.03
C VAL A 10 49.94 42.39 -1.67
N ASP A 11 48.81 43.08 -1.65
CA ASP A 11 48.10 43.47 -0.45
C ASP A 11 47.65 42.20 0.31
N ILE A 12 48.36 41.89 1.38
CA ILE A 12 48.06 40.76 2.29
C ILE A 12 46.60 40.85 2.78
N ARG A 13 45.99 42.04 2.79
CA ARG A 13 44.57 42.23 3.13
C ARG A 13 43.62 41.63 2.11
N VAL A 14 43.98 41.56 0.83
CA VAL A 14 43.13 40.96 -0.22
C VAL A 14 43.17 39.43 -0.16
N ILE A 15 44.32 38.85 0.16
CA ILE A 15 44.44 37.40 0.41
C ILE A 15 43.78 37.02 1.74
N LEU A 16 43.88 37.85 2.79
CA LEU A 16 43.15 37.64 4.04
C LEU A 16 41.64 37.79 3.85
N LEU A 17 41.16 38.74 3.03
CA LEU A 17 39.74 38.89 2.70
C LEU A 17 39.20 37.73 1.85
N LEU A 18 39.99 37.18 0.92
CA LEU A 18 39.61 36.01 0.13
C LEU A 18 39.62 34.70 0.96
N LEU A 19 40.48 34.60 1.99
CA LEU A 19 40.44 33.52 2.99
C LEU A 19 39.31 33.69 4.01
N LEU A 20 38.82 34.92 4.23
CA LEU A 20 37.66 35.23 5.08
C LEU A 20 36.31 35.17 4.31
N LEU A 21 36.34 34.99 2.99
CA LEU A 21 35.18 34.79 2.11
C LEU A 21 35.04 33.34 1.64
N THR A 22 35.68 32.38 2.32
CA THR A 22 35.04 31.07 2.43
C THR A 22 33.75 31.32 3.20
N LEU A 23 32.64 31.36 2.47
CA LEU A 23 31.34 31.07 3.06
C LEU A 23 31.56 29.75 3.82
N HIS A 24 31.79 29.85 5.14
CA HIS A 24 31.51 28.76 6.04
C HIS A 24 29.99 28.62 5.94
N CYS A 25 29.55 27.86 4.95
CA CYS A 25 28.26 27.20 4.99
C CYS A 25 28.29 26.53 6.36
N HIS A 26 27.55 27.07 7.32
CA HIS A 26 27.46 26.51 8.65
C HIS A 26 26.80 25.14 8.46
N SER A 27 27.62 24.11 8.25
CA SER A 27 27.14 22.75 8.17
C SER A 27 26.63 22.41 9.56
N GLN A 28 25.41 21.89 9.62
CA GLN A 28 24.80 21.54 10.89
C GLN A 28 25.48 20.29 11.44
N SER A 29 26.59 20.49 12.16
CA SER A 29 27.46 19.47 12.75
C SER A 29 27.56 19.63 14.27
N PHE A 30 27.63 18.51 14.97
CA PHE A 30 27.83 18.49 16.42
C PHE A 30 29.30 18.75 16.76
N GLU A 31 29.54 19.36 17.92
CA GLU A 31 30.90 19.67 18.34
C GLU A 31 31.68 18.40 18.71
N ASN A 32 32.85 18.24 18.09
CA ASN A 32 33.73 17.09 18.32
C ASN A 32 34.22 17.04 19.78
N GLY A 33 34.35 15.83 20.32
CA GLY A 33 34.80 15.62 21.70
C GLY A 33 33.78 16.00 22.78
N LYS A 34 32.52 16.27 22.43
CA LYS A 34 31.43 16.47 23.40
C LYS A 34 30.43 15.33 23.39
N THR A 35 29.87 15.06 24.57
CA THR A 35 28.72 14.17 24.73
C THR A 35 27.53 14.99 25.20
N HIS A 36 26.45 14.96 24.43
CA HIS A 36 25.21 15.67 24.72
C HIS A 36 24.21 14.71 25.35
N LYS A 37 23.71 15.06 26.53
CA LYS A 37 22.67 14.30 27.20
C LYS A 37 21.31 14.89 26.87
N TYR A 38 20.37 14.03 26.46
CA TYR A 38 19.01 14.41 26.09
C TYR A 38 17.97 13.65 26.91
N SER A 39 16.85 14.34 27.18
CA SER A 39 15.59 13.71 27.57
C SER A 39 14.67 13.68 26.36
N TYR A 40 14.05 12.53 26.12
CA TYR A 40 13.03 12.33 25.10
C TYR A 40 11.79 11.71 25.70
N SER A 41 10.63 12.21 25.32
CA SER A 41 9.36 11.55 25.61
C SER A 41 8.45 11.51 24.39
N THR A 42 7.58 10.51 24.36
CA THR A 42 6.49 10.43 23.39
C THR A 42 5.22 9.94 24.06
N ASN A 43 4.11 10.61 23.79
CA ASN A 43 2.78 10.22 24.18
C ASN A 43 1.99 9.81 22.94
N VAL A 44 1.65 8.54 22.82
CA VAL A 44 0.90 8.01 21.66
C VAL A 44 -0.47 7.57 22.12
N VAL A 45 -1.48 8.18 21.50
CA VAL A 45 -2.89 7.99 21.82
C VAL A 45 -3.64 7.51 20.58
N PHE A 46 -4.52 6.53 20.78
CA PHE A 46 -5.45 6.01 19.79
C PHE A 46 -6.88 6.27 20.23
N ASN A 47 -7.70 6.81 19.32
CA ASN A 47 -9.13 6.97 19.54
C ASN A 47 -9.88 7.09 18.19
N GLU A 48 -11.19 7.26 18.22
CA GLU A 48 -11.97 7.73 17.06
C GLU A 48 -11.64 9.21 16.78
N ALA A 49 -11.64 9.61 15.51
CA ALA A 49 -11.24 10.96 15.07
C ALA A 49 -12.08 12.10 15.69
N ASN A 50 -13.31 11.80 16.13
CA ASN A 50 -14.25 12.78 16.68
C ASN A 50 -14.63 12.51 18.15
N SER A 51 -13.84 11.73 18.89
CA SER A 51 -14.19 11.29 20.25
C SER A 51 -14.14 12.40 21.32
N GLY A 52 -13.53 13.55 21.02
CA GLY A 52 -13.30 14.63 21.98
C GLY A 52 -12.37 14.24 23.15
N GLY A 53 -11.52 13.23 22.97
CA GLY A 53 -10.49 12.83 23.95
C GLY A 53 -11.00 12.06 25.17
N LYS A 54 -12.23 11.53 25.14
CA LYS A 54 -12.76 10.70 26.24
C LYS A 54 -12.30 9.24 26.05
N LYS A 55 -11.68 8.67 27.08
CA LYS A 55 -11.22 7.25 27.16
C LYS A 55 -10.12 6.86 26.16
N ASP A 56 -9.16 7.75 25.95
CA ASP A 56 -7.97 7.50 25.16
C ASP A 56 -7.20 6.25 25.65
N VAL A 57 -6.83 5.38 24.71
CA VAL A 57 -5.91 4.26 24.97
C VAL A 57 -4.58 4.55 24.28
N GLY A 58 -3.48 4.12 24.89
CA GLY A 58 -2.18 4.50 24.41
C GLY A 58 -1.05 4.20 25.38
N TYR A 59 0.12 4.70 25.05
CA TYR A 59 1.31 4.58 25.87
C TYR A 59 2.10 5.89 25.93
N TYR A 60 2.78 6.08 27.05
CA TYR A 60 3.77 7.13 27.24
C TYR A 60 5.14 6.48 27.40
N LEU A 61 6.11 6.93 26.62
CA LEU A 61 7.50 6.51 26.73
C LEU A 61 8.33 7.71 27.15
N SER A 62 9.17 7.54 28.17
CA SER A 62 10.20 8.50 28.58
C SER A 62 11.56 7.83 28.51
N THR A 63 12.56 8.52 27.97
CA THR A 63 13.89 7.99 27.72
C THR A 63 14.93 9.08 27.93
N GLU A 64 16.06 8.75 28.55
CA GLU A 64 17.26 9.57 28.48
C GLU A 64 18.33 8.85 27.66
N PHE A 65 19.12 9.61 26.91
CA PHE A 65 20.20 9.05 26.11
C PHE A 65 21.36 10.03 25.96
N ASP A 66 22.52 9.48 25.67
CA ASP A 66 23.73 10.20 25.30
C ASP A 66 23.89 10.19 23.77
N LEU A 67 24.19 11.35 23.20
CA LEU A 67 24.52 11.55 21.79
C LEU A 67 25.94 12.09 21.67
N SER A 68 26.80 11.45 20.88
CA SER A 68 28.20 11.88 20.70
C SER A 68 28.70 11.64 19.27
N PRO A 69 29.45 12.59 18.66
CA PRO A 69 30.20 12.33 17.44
C PRO A 69 31.41 11.43 17.77
N VAL A 70 31.43 10.22 17.22
CA VAL A 70 32.51 9.24 17.46
C VAL A 70 33.57 9.22 16.36
N PHE A 71 33.21 9.65 15.16
CA PHE A 71 34.13 9.72 14.02
C PHE A 71 33.72 10.82 13.04
N GLN A 72 34.69 11.42 12.36
CA GLN A 72 34.51 12.45 11.33
C GLN A 72 35.26 12.03 10.07
N ALA A 73 34.58 12.08 8.92
CA ALA A 73 35.15 11.90 7.59
C ALA A 73 34.73 13.04 6.67
N GLY A 74 35.63 14.00 6.44
CA GLY A 74 35.28 15.24 5.73
C GLY A 74 34.17 15.99 6.47
N ASP A 75 33.05 16.24 5.79
CA ASP A 75 31.88 16.91 6.37
C ASP A 75 30.89 15.94 7.07
N GLU A 76 31.12 14.63 6.97
CA GLU A 76 30.24 13.60 7.54
C GLU A 76 30.67 13.22 8.96
N GLN A 77 29.68 13.11 9.85
CA GLN A 77 29.84 12.64 11.22
C GLN A 77 29.20 11.26 11.39
N LEU A 78 29.92 10.35 12.04
CA LEU A 78 29.33 9.16 12.62
C LEU A 78 28.91 9.49 14.06
N MET A 79 27.62 9.57 14.28
CA MET A 79 27.02 9.82 15.58
C MET A 79 26.76 8.51 16.30
N LYS A 80 26.93 8.49 17.62
CA LYS A 80 26.55 7.39 18.51
C LYS A 80 25.42 7.86 19.42
N LEU A 81 24.32 7.10 19.43
CA LEU A 81 23.23 7.25 20.38
C LEU A 81 23.21 6.05 21.33
N GLN A 82 23.26 6.33 22.63
CA GLN A 82 23.22 5.32 23.69
C GLN A 82 22.09 5.65 24.68
N VAL A 83 21.07 4.81 24.73
CA VAL A 83 20.00 4.92 25.72
C VAL A 83 20.55 4.60 27.12
N THR A 84 20.29 5.49 28.08
CA THR A 84 20.71 5.36 29.48
C THR A 84 19.56 4.96 30.40
N SER A 85 18.34 5.41 30.09
CA SER A 85 17.12 5.02 30.81
C SER A 85 15.95 5.01 29.83
N ALA A 86 14.99 4.10 30.03
CA ALA A 86 13.76 4.06 29.26
C ALA A 86 12.64 3.45 30.09
N VAL A 87 11.51 4.15 30.20
CA VAL A 87 10.33 3.76 30.96
C VAL A 87 9.10 3.93 30.09
N LEU A 88 8.31 2.87 29.97
CA LEU A 88 7.04 2.83 29.28
C LEU A 88 5.90 2.77 30.30
N SER A 89 4.84 3.55 30.12
CA SER A 89 3.62 3.49 30.92
C SER A 89 2.37 3.50 30.04
N SER A 90 1.26 2.97 30.55
CA SER A 90 -0.03 3.05 29.85
C SER A 90 -0.69 4.40 30.09
N VAL A 91 -1.23 5.02 29.03
CA VAL A 91 -2.02 6.27 29.15
C VAL A 91 -3.26 6.04 30.02
N SER A 92 -3.93 4.90 29.84
CA SER A 92 -5.13 4.55 30.61
C SER A 92 -4.85 4.07 32.04
N ARG A 93 -3.63 3.58 32.32
CA ARG A 93 -3.20 3.05 33.62
C ARG A 93 -1.76 3.49 33.89
N PRO A 94 -1.53 4.74 34.29
CA PRO A 94 -0.18 5.31 34.43
C PRO A 94 0.70 4.57 35.43
N ASP A 95 0.10 3.94 36.45
CA ASP A 95 0.80 3.15 37.46
C ASP A 95 1.41 1.85 36.90
N LEU A 96 0.93 1.38 35.74
CA LEU A 96 1.49 0.23 35.06
C LEU A 96 2.69 0.65 34.22
N THR A 97 3.89 0.55 34.80
CA THR A 97 5.15 0.91 34.17
C THR A 97 6.03 -0.29 33.87
N ASN A 98 6.76 -0.26 32.75
CA ASN A 98 7.79 -1.23 32.39
C ASN A 98 9.11 -0.52 32.04
N ALA A 99 10.22 -0.99 32.62
CA ALA A 99 11.55 -0.51 32.26
C ALA A 99 12.03 -1.20 30.98
N LEU A 100 12.44 -0.41 29.98
CA LEU A 100 12.93 -0.88 28.68
C LEU A 100 14.45 -0.76 28.53
N ALA A 101 15.15 -0.21 29.51
CA ALA A 101 16.59 0.06 29.42
C ALA A 101 17.42 -1.18 29.06
N THR A 102 17.08 -2.35 29.61
CA THR A 102 17.77 -3.62 29.30
C THR A 102 17.56 -4.07 27.85
N LEU A 103 16.39 -3.78 27.28
CA LEU A 103 16.06 -4.08 25.89
C LEU A 103 16.78 -3.12 24.93
N LEU A 104 16.99 -1.87 25.34
CA LEU A 104 17.63 -0.80 24.55
C LEU A 104 19.13 -0.60 24.88
N LYS A 105 19.76 -1.59 25.50
CA LYS A 105 21.14 -1.49 26.01
C LYS A 105 22.20 -1.26 24.92
N TYR A 106 21.95 -1.70 23.69
CA TYR A 106 22.94 -1.58 22.62
C TYR A 106 22.99 -0.16 22.06
N PRO A 107 24.17 0.38 21.74
CA PRO A 107 24.26 1.63 21.01
C PRO A 107 23.76 1.48 19.58
N VAL A 108 23.28 2.57 19.01
CA VAL A 108 23.05 2.71 17.56
C VAL A 108 23.96 3.82 17.03
N TYR A 109 24.40 3.67 15.80
CA TYR A 109 25.22 4.65 15.11
C TYR A 109 24.50 5.15 13.87
N PHE A 110 24.71 6.39 13.47
CA PHE A 110 24.14 6.92 12.25
C PHE A 110 25.02 8.00 11.64
N GLU A 111 24.97 8.11 10.31
CA GLU A 111 25.64 9.16 9.55
C GLU A 111 24.84 10.45 9.66
N LEU A 112 25.53 11.56 9.88
CA LEU A 112 24.96 12.90 9.87
C LEU A 112 25.83 13.80 9.00
N SER A 113 25.23 14.40 7.98
CA SER A 113 25.89 15.33 7.07
C SER A 113 24.97 16.50 6.77
N ASP A 114 25.39 17.70 7.14
CA ASP A 114 24.61 18.95 7.01
C ASP A 114 23.14 18.80 7.45
N GLY A 115 22.92 18.25 8.65
CA GLY A 115 21.57 18.04 9.20
C GLY A 115 20.74 16.92 8.54
N THR A 116 21.31 16.18 7.59
CA THR A 116 20.68 15.01 6.95
C THR A 116 21.20 13.72 7.57
N VAL A 117 20.29 12.80 7.91
CA VAL A 117 20.65 11.49 8.44
C VAL A 117 20.84 10.52 7.27
N GLY A 118 21.99 9.86 7.23
CA GLY A 118 22.33 8.83 6.25
C GLY A 118 22.01 7.42 6.77
N ARG A 119 22.96 6.51 6.61
CA ARG A 119 22.81 5.10 7.04
C ARG A 119 22.75 5.00 8.57
N VAL A 120 21.99 4.02 9.05
CA VAL A 120 21.85 3.67 10.46
C VAL A 120 22.44 2.29 10.70
N PHE A 121 23.40 2.20 11.63
CA PHE A 121 24.10 0.97 11.98
C PHE A 121 23.71 0.50 13.38
N GLY A 122 23.18 -0.73 13.45
CA GLY A 122 22.76 -1.36 14.70
C GLY A 122 23.16 -2.83 14.76
N PRO A 123 23.18 -3.45 15.95
CA PRO A 123 23.52 -4.87 16.07
C PRO A 123 22.49 -5.77 15.39
N GLU A 124 22.94 -6.78 14.68
CA GLU A 124 22.08 -7.76 13.98
C GLU A 124 21.08 -8.48 14.90
N LYS A 125 21.50 -8.72 16.15
CA LYS A 125 20.68 -9.40 17.17
C LYS A 125 19.66 -8.50 17.86
N GLU A 126 19.64 -7.21 17.55
CA GLU A 126 18.67 -6.28 18.12
C GLU A 126 17.29 -6.48 17.45
N SER A 127 16.22 -6.41 18.24
CA SER A 127 14.87 -6.56 17.69
C SER A 127 14.50 -5.36 16.80
N VAL A 128 13.62 -5.61 15.83
CA VAL A 128 13.08 -4.56 14.94
C VAL A 128 12.40 -3.46 15.77
N PHE A 129 11.67 -3.80 16.83
CA PHE A 129 11.09 -2.85 17.78
C PHE A 129 12.13 -1.88 18.37
N CYS A 130 13.24 -2.41 18.90
CA CYS A 130 14.29 -1.58 19.49
C CYS A 130 14.96 -0.69 18.44
N SER A 131 15.21 -1.23 17.25
CA SER A 131 15.78 -0.48 16.11
C SER A 131 14.84 0.65 15.68
N ASN A 132 13.56 0.36 15.48
CA ASN A 132 12.54 1.34 15.07
C ASN A 132 12.37 2.46 16.09
N LEU A 133 12.39 2.14 17.40
CA LEU A 133 12.31 3.16 18.43
C LEU A 133 13.50 4.13 18.36
N LYS A 134 14.72 3.60 18.19
CA LYS A 134 15.92 4.43 18.05
C LYS A 134 15.90 5.24 16.76
N LYS A 135 15.47 4.67 15.63
CA LYS A 135 15.26 5.39 14.36
C LYS A 135 14.26 6.54 14.53
N GLY A 136 13.20 6.34 15.30
CA GLY A 136 12.25 7.38 15.67
C GLY A 136 12.90 8.55 16.41
N ILE A 137 13.81 8.27 17.36
CA ILE A 137 14.59 9.32 18.05
C ILE A 137 15.58 9.99 17.09
N ILE A 138 16.31 9.21 16.30
CA ILE A 138 17.28 9.69 15.30
C ILE A 138 16.61 10.64 14.30
N SER A 139 15.38 10.35 13.88
CA SER A 139 14.63 11.18 12.93
C SER A 139 14.43 12.63 13.39
N LEU A 140 14.44 12.90 14.70
CA LEU A 140 14.37 14.26 15.23
C LEU A 140 15.65 15.06 14.94
N PHE A 141 16.78 14.40 14.74
CA PHE A 141 18.06 15.03 14.40
C PHE A 141 18.22 15.26 12.88
N GLN A 142 17.29 14.78 12.05
CA GLN A 142 17.20 15.15 10.64
C GLN A 142 16.43 16.47 10.49
N MET A 143 17.13 17.60 10.47
CA MET A 143 16.51 18.92 10.33
C MET A 143 17.39 19.85 9.51
N GLN A 144 16.74 20.83 8.87
CA GLN A 144 17.39 21.81 8.01
C GLN A 144 17.11 23.21 8.55
N ASN A 145 18.16 24.03 8.71
CA ASN A 145 18.03 25.41 9.19
C ASN A 145 17.69 26.43 8.07
N LYS A 146 17.36 25.94 6.87
CA LYS A 146 17.03 26.73 5.69
C LYS A 146 15.60 26.44 5.26
N ASP A 147 14.86 27.50 5.01
CA ASP A 147 13.49 27.43 4.48
C ASP A 147 13.44 26.68 3.14
N GLY A 148 12.31 26.04 2.89
CA GLY A 148 12.00 25.47 1.59
C GLY A 148 11.39 24.09 1.65
N ASN A 149 10.89 23.67 0.50
CA ASN A 149 10.31 22.36 0.28
C ASN A 149 11.38 21.40 -0.26
N ARG A 150 11.33 20.15 0.18
CA ARG A 150 12.24 19.09 -0.24
C ARG A 150 11.62 17.72 -0.02
N GLU A 151 12.21 16.71 -0.63
CA GLU A 151 11.92 15.31 -0.33
C GLU A 151 12.98 14.79 0.63
N GLU A 152 12.54 14.05 1.66
CA GLU A 152 13.42 13.46 2.66
C GLU A 152 13.01 12.02 2.93
N LEU A 153 14.00 11.16 3.08
CA LEU A 153 13.83 9.83 3.66
C LEU A 153 13.79 9.97 5.18
N ASP A 154 12.68 9.60 5.81
CA ASP A 154 12.41 9.73 7.24
C ASP A 154 12.09 8.36 7.86
N VAL A 155 11.94 8.28 9.18
CA VAL A 155 11.40 7.07 9.84
C VAL A 155 10.03 6.67 9.28
N SER A 156 9.26 7.65 8.78
CA SER A 156 7.96 7.45 8.14
C SER A 156 8.04 7.05 6.65
N GLY A 157 9.25 6.89 6.10
CA GLY A 157 9.48 6.62 4.67
C GLY A 157 9.82 7.86 3.85
N ASP A 158 9.57 7.81 2.54
CA ASP A 158 9.77 8.93 1.63
C ASP A 158 8.68 9.98 1.82
N CYS A 159 9.07 11.17 2.27
CA CYS A 159 8.15 12.24 2.65
C CYS A 159 8.39 13.53 1.87
N LYS A 160 7.31 14.29 1.62
CA LYS A 160 7.41 15.71 1.26
C LYS A 160 7.49 16.55 2.52
N VAL A 161 8.52 17.39 2.59
CA VAL A 161 8.87 18.16 3.78
C VAL A 161 8.96 19.65 3.46
N SER A 162 8.43 20.48 4.33
CA SER A 162 8.58 21.95 4.29
C SER A 162 9.21 22.47 5.58
N TYR A 163 10.23 23.31 5.45
CA TYR A 163 10.84 24.03 6.56
C TYR A 163 10.48 25.52 6.52
N VAL A 164 10.15 26.06 7.69
CA VAL A 164 9.90 27.49 7.92
C VAL A 164 10.65 27.93 9.16
N LYS A 165 11.55 28.90 9.01
CA LYS A 165 12.35 29.47 10.09
C LYS A 165 11.78 30.82 10.53
N THR A 166 11.47 30.93 11.81
CA THR A 166 10.99 32.16 12.44
C THR A 166 11.90 32.48 13.64
N GLY A 167 12.81 33.45 13.47
CA GLY A 167 13.81 33.77 14.50
C GLY A 167 14.77 32.60 14.76
N SER A 168 14.83 32.14 16.02
CA SER A 168 15.62 30.98 16.45
C SER A 168 14.87 29.65 16.34
N THR A 169 13.61 29.70 15.91
CA THR A 169 12.73 28.54 15.79
C THR A 169 12.67 28.06 14.35
N VAL A 170 12.73 26.74 14.16
CA VAL A 170 12.50 26.10 12.86
C VAL A 170 11.30 25.16 12.97
N THR A 171 10.36 25.26 12.04
CA THR A 171 9.21 24.37 11.94
C THR A 171 9.38 23.47 10.73
N LYS A 172 9.37 22.15 10.97
CA LYS A 172 9.38 21.09 9.95
C LYS A 172 7.98 20.52 9.84
N THR A 173 7.41 20.49 8.64
CA THR A 173 6.11 19.83 8.39
C THR A 173 6.28 18.74 7.34
N LYS A 174 5.82 17.52 7.64
CA LYS A 174 5.85 16.35 6.76
C LYS A 174 4.44 15.98 6.30
N HIS A 175 4.32 15.61 5.03
CA HIS A 175 3.07 15.14 4.42
C HIS A 175 3.36 14.11 3.32
N GLY A 176 2.37 13.27 3.02
CA GLY A 176 2.46 12.32 1.91
C GLY A 176 3.56 11.26 2.05
N CYS A 177 3.89 10.86 3.28
CA CYS A 177 4.95 9.89 3.54
C CYS A 177 4.59 8.48 3.06
N GLN A 178 5.55 7.78 2.44
CA GLN A 178 5.41 6.40 1.97
C GLN A 178 6.54 5.52 2.49
N ASN A 179 6.24 4.55 3.35
CA ASN A 179 7.23 3.63 3.89
C ASN A 179 7.32 2.35 3.04
N LEU A 180 8.34 2.28 2.18
CA LEU A 180 8.60 1.15 1.30
C LEU A 180 9.11 -0.12 2.02
N GLU A 181 9.61 0.02 3.26
CA GLU A 181 10.10 -1.10 4.08
C GLU A 181 8.97 -1.90 4.75
N ILE A 182 7.75 -1.34 4.76
CA ILE A 182 6.56 -2.03 5.27
C ILE A 182 5.87 -2.79 4.13
N ALA A 183 6.45 -3.94 3.77
CA ALA A 183 5.90 -4.81 2.74
C ALA A 183 4.51 -5.37 3.14
N GLY A 184 3.65 -5.58 2.14
CA GLY A 184 2.38 -6.31 2.31
C GLY A 184 1.18 -5.47 2.74
N GLN A 185 1.30 -4.14 2.81
CA GLN A 185 0.13 -3.27 2.91
C GLN A 185 -0.60 -3.20 1.58
N TYR A 186 -1.93 -3.24 1.63
CA TYR A 186 -2.78 -3.11 0.47
C TYR A 186 -4.02 -2.29 0.82
N ILE A 187 -4.54 -1.58 -0.16
CA ILE A 187 -5.82 -0.86 -0.10
C ILE A 187 -6.63 -1.33 -1.30
N ASN A 188 -7.94 -1.47 -1.12
CA ASN A 188 -8.83 -1.80 -2.23
C ASN A 188 -8.73 -0.71 -3.31
N PRO A 189 -8.49 -1.06 -4.58
CA PRO A 189 -8.34 -0.07 -5.65
C PRO A 189 -9.66 0.66 -5.92
N ASN A 190 -10.80 0.01 -5.64
CA ASN A 190 -12.08 0.69 -5.63
C ASN A 190 -12.17 1.57 -4.38
N LYS A 191 -12.02 2.88 -4.59
CA LYS A 191 -12.07 3.89 -3.53
C LYS A 191 -13.33 3.81 -2.68
N LEU A 192 -14.49 3.38 -3.19
CA LEU A 192 -15.70 3.25 -2.38
C LEU A 192 -15.52 2.22 -1.25
N PHE A 193 -14.91 1.07 -1.56
CA PHE A 193 -14.67 -0.02 -0.60
C PHE A 193 -13.30 0.08 0.10
N GLY A 194 -12.53 1.12 -0.21
CA GLY A 194 -11.22 1.37 0.36
C GLY A 194 -11.25 2.09 1.72
N VAL A 195 -10.04 2.28 2.24
CA VAL A 195 -9.76 3.09 3.43
C VAL A 195 -8.94 4.28 2.97
N SER A 196 -9.35 5.49 3.35
CA SER A 196 -8.53 6.69 3.15
C SER A 196 -7.72 6.94 4.42
N VAL A 197 -6.43 7.16 4.25
CA VAL A 197 -5.51 7.53 5.34
C VAL A 197 -4.97 8.93 5.06
N SER A 198 -5.09 9.81 6.03
CA SER A 198 -4.47 11.13 6.02
C SER A 198 -3.52 11.23 7.19
N SER A 199 -2.35 11.83 6.97
CA SER A 199 -1.31 11.96 7.98
C SER A 199 -0.61 13.29 7.85
N THR A 200 -0.42 13.96 8.97
CA THR A 200 0.32 15.22 9.07
C THR A 200 1.24 15.16 10.27
N SER A 201 2.49 15.58 10.09
CA SER A 201 3.46 15.66 11.17
C SER A 201 4.10 17.04 11.16
N THR A 202 4.11 17.72 12.31
CA THR A 202 4.79 19.01 12.47
C THR A 202 5.69 18.96 13.69
N THR A 203 6.94 19.37 13.51
CA THR A 203 7.92 19.46 14.60
C THR A 203 8.51 20.86 14.64
N GLN A 204 8.44 21.47 15.82
CA GLN A 204 9.03 22.77 16.10
C GLN A 204 10.34 22.57 16.87
N TYR A 205 11.41 23.17 16.38
CA TYR A 205 12.76 23.09 16.92
C TYR A 205 13.19 24.44 17.46
N GLU A 206 13.84 24.44 18.61
CA GLU A 206 14.59 25.58 19.12
C GLU A 206 16.08 25.23 19.14
N MET A 207 16.89 26.07 18.49
CA MET A 207 18.32 25.81 18.34
C MET A 207 19.13 26.69 19.31
N LEU A 208 20.16 26.11 19.91
CA LEU A 208 21.22 26.82 20.63
C LEU A 208 22.56 26.53 19.94
N GLY A 209 22.97 27.41 19.03
CA GLY A 209 24.11 27.14 18.15
C GLY A 209 23.82 25.98 17.20
N THR A 210 24.64 24.93 17.25
CA THR A 210 24.44 23.69 16.47
C THR A 210 23.64 22.63 17.22
N VAL A 211 23.33 22.85 18.50
CA VAL A 211 22.61 21.91 19.36
C VAL A 211 21.11 22.17 19.28
N ILE A 212 20.33 21.10 19.15
CA ILE A 212 18.87 21.17 19.29
C ILE A 212 18.56 21.34 20.78
N GLN A 213 18.14 22.54 21.20
CA GLN A 213 17.81 22.78 22.60
C GLN A 213 16.50 22.08 22.96
N THR A 214 15.48 22.25 22.12
CA THR A 214 14.20 21.56 22.23
C THR A 214 13.68 21.14 20.85
N ALA A 215 12.93 20.04 20.81
CA ALA A 215 12.09 19.70 19.67
C ALA A 215 10.73 19.21 20.16
N GLN A 216 9.65 19.86 19.73
CA GLN A 216 8.28 19.50 20.07
C GLN A 216 7.53 19.11 18.81
N GLY A 217 7.13 17.85 18.72
CA GLY A 217 6.50 17.25 17.55
C GLY A 217 5.07 16.81 17.82
N ILE A 218 4.18 17.00 16.85
CA ILE A 218 2.85 16.39 16.83
C ILE A 218 2.69 15.69 15.49
N HIS A 219 2.38 14.39 15.56
CA HIS A 219 1.96 13.60 14.42
C HIS A 219 0.52 13.18 14.63
N HIS A 220 -0.31 13.38 13.60
CA HIS A 220 -1.72 13.04 13.61
C HIS A 220 -2.03 12.25 12.34
N SER A 221 -2.58 11.05 12.50
CA SER A 221 -3.00 10.19 11.41
C SER A 221 -4.44 9.76 11.62
N VAL A 222 -5.26 9.86 10.56
CA VAL A 222 -6.66 9.47 10.56
C VAL A 222 -6.91 8.50 9.43
N ALA A 223 -7.50 7.35 9.74
CA ALA A 223 -7.97 6.37 8.78
C ALA A 223 -9.50 6.29 8.81
N THR A 224 -10.13 6.37 7.64
CA THR A 224 -11.60 6.35 7.48
C THR A 224 -12.02 5.30 6.47
N VAL A 225 -13.07 4.53 6.78
CA VAL A 225 -13.70 3.64 5.80
C VAL A 225 -14.56 4.49 4.84
N ASN A 226 -14.27 4.43 3.54
CA ASN A 226 -14.81 5.41 2.59
C ASN A 226 -16.34 5.33 2.41
N ILE A 227 -16.90 4.12 2.36
CA ILE A 227 -18.35 3.92 2.28
C ILE A 227 -19.09 4.36 3.56
N LYS A 228 -18.39 4.45 4.70
CA LYS A 228 -18.97 4.78 6.00
C LYS A 228 -17.94 5.49 6.89
N SER A 229 -17.78 6.80 6.68
CA SER A 229 -16.81 7.64 7.38
C SER A 229 -16.98 7.70 8.90
N SER A 230 -18.17 7.34 9.43
CA SER A 230 -18.38 7.18 10.87
C SER A 230 -17.55 6.04 11.47
N ILE A 231 -17.07 5.10 10.66
CA ILE A 231 -16.08 4.10 11.05
C ILE A 231 -14.71 4.69 10.73
N ASN A 232 -14.03 5.17 11.75
CA ASN A 232 -12.73 5.80 11.65
C ASN A 232 -11.87 5.49 12.87
N THR A 233 -10.58 5.76 12.73
CA THR A 233 -9.61 5.71 13.81
C THR A 233 -8.61 6.83 13.62
N ALA A 234 -8.09 7.35 14.72
CA ALA A 234 -7.08 8.38 14.77
C ALA A 234 -5.96 7.95 15.72
N ALA A 235 -4.72 8.19 15.30
CA ALA A 235 -3.53 8.07 16.11
C ALA A 235 -2.87 9.43 16.23
N THR A 236 -2.63 9.87 17.46
CA THR A 236 -1.91 11.13 17.75
C THR A 236 -0.67 10.80 18.56
N ALA A 237 0.49 11.19 18.06
CA ALA A 237 1.76 11.06 18.76
C ALA A 237 2.32 12.46 19.05
N GLN A 238 2.57 12.75 20.31
CA GLN A 238 3.21 13.98 20.76
C GLN A 238 4.62 13.64 21.23
N GLN A 239 5.64 14.25 20.63
CA GLN A 239 7.04 14.02 20.94
C GLN A 239 7.65 15.26 21.58
N SER A 240 8.52 15.06 22.57
CA SER A 240 9.30 16.13 23.20
C SER A 240 10.74 15.67 23.34
N LEU A 241 11.68 16.45 22.82
CA LEU A 241 13.11 16.29 23.01
C LEU A 241 13.64 17.53 23.72
N GLN A 242 14.48 17.35 24.74
CA GLN A 242 15.10 18.44 25.49
C GLN A 242 16.57 18.12 25.75
N HIS A 243 17.44 19.07 25.45
CA HIS A 243 18.84 19.03 25.83
C HIS A 243 18.98 19.25 27.35
N ILE A 244 19.67 18.33 28.03
CA ILE A 244 19.91 18.42 29.48
C ILE A 244 21.25 19.09 29.75
N SER A 245 22.32 18.57 29.14
CA SER A 245 23.68 19.03 29.39
C SER A 245 24.65 18.57 28.30
N SER A 246 25.81 19.23 28.24
CA SER A 246 26.95 18.81 27.43
C SER A 246 28.15 18.57 28.32
N LEU A 247 28.72 17.37 28.22
CA LEU A 247 29.87 16.92 28.98
C LEU A 247 31.08 16.76 28.04
N VAL A 248 32.28 16.84 28.60
CA VAL A 248 33.50 16.47 27.86
C VAL A 248 33.42 14.97 27.57
N GLY A 249 33.39 14.63 26.27
CA GLY A 249 33.30 13.27 25.76
C GLY A 249 34.66 12.70 25.38
N LYS A 250 34.65 11.49 24.80
CA LYS A 250 35.86 10.93 24.16
C LYS A 250 36.21 11.75 22.91
N PRO A 251 37.50 11.94 22.58
CA PRO A 251 37.90 12.59 21.34
C PRO A 251 37.26 11.91 20.12
N THR A 252 36.71 12.73 19.21
CA THR A 252 36.17 12.25 17.94
C THR A 252 37.32 11.84 17.04
N GLU A 253 37.34 10.59 16.60
CA GLU A 253 38.37 10.07 15.71
C GLU A 253 38.22 10.68 14.30
N GLN A 254 39.33 10.87 13.59
CA GLN A 254 39.36 11.42 12.25
C GLN A 254 39.80 10.34 11.26
N GLY A 255 39.21 10.31 10.07
CA GLY A 255 39.63 9.41 9.00
C GLY A 255 38.91 9.67 7.69
N SER A 256 39.04 8.74 6.74
CA SER A 256 38.51 8.89 5.38
C SER A 256 37.30 8.00 5.08
N SER A 257 37.00 7.01 5.92
CA SER A 257 35.98 5.99 5.66
C SER A 257 35.17 5.68 6.91
N ILE A 258 33.87 5.95 6.85
CA ILE A 258 32.91 5.57 7.90
C ILE A 258 32.79 4.04 7.96
N ASP A 259 32.81 3.35 6.82
CA ASP A 259 32.65 1.90 6.74
C ASP A 259 33.80 1.15 7.46
N ASP A 260 35.03 1.64 7.33
CA ASP A 260 36.18 1.08 8.06
C ASP A 260 36.01 1.27 9.57
N LYS A 261 35.53 2.45 9.98
CA LYS A 261 35.29 2.74 11.40
C LYS A 261 34.17 1.88 11.97
N VAL A 262 33.06 1.71 11.27
CA VAL A 262 31.95 0.84 11.69
C VAL A 262 32.41 -0.60 11.82
N THR A 263 33.25 -1.08 10.89
CA THR A 263 33.84 -2.43 10.94
C THR A 263 34.71 -2.60 12.19
N HIS A 264 35.54 -1.61 12.52
CA HIS A 264 36.35 -1.64 13.74
C HIS A 264 35.50 -1.58 15.02
N LEU A 265 34.47 -0.72 15.05
CA LEU A 265 33.54 -0.63 16.18
C LEU A 265 32.81 -1.95 16.44
N GLY A 266 32.37 -2.65 15.39
CA GLY A 266 31.77 -3.97 15.51
C GLY A 266 32.70 -4.98 16.17
N LYS A 267 33.98 -5.00 15.76
CA LYS A 267 35.01 -5.86 16.37
C LYS A 267 35.26 -5.52 17.85
N ASP A 268 35.42 -4.23 18.17
CA ASP A 268 35.68 -3.76 19.54
C ASP A 268 34.54 -4.10 20.50
N LEU A 269 33.30 -4.06 20.01
CA LEU A 269 32.11 -4.39 20.79
C LEU A 269 31.80 -5.89 20.81
N GLY A 270 32.45 -6.69 19.97
CA GLY A 270 32.07 -8.08 19.74
C GLY A 270 30.66 -8.22 19.16
N LEU A 271 30.26 -7.29 18.28
CA LEU A 271 28.93 -7.21 17.67
C LEU A 271 29.02 -7.18 16.14
N SER A 272 28.18 -7.98 15.48
CA SER A 272 27.89 -7.81 14.05
C SER A 272 26.98 -6.59 13.89
N LEU A 273 27.48 -5.53 13.24
CA LEU A 273 26.70 -4.33 12.93
C LEU A 273 26.16 -4.43 11.52
N THR A 274 24.87 -4.16 11.36
CA THR A 274 24.16 -4.16 10.09
C THR A 274 23.84 -2.73 9.69
N SER A 275 23.97 -2.44 8.40
CA SER A 275 23.59 -1.15 7.81
C SER A 275 22.13 -1.20 7.37
N THR A 276 21.35 -0.21 7.78
CA THR A 276 19.94 -0.05 7.39
C THR A 276 19.63 1.40 7.07
N LEU A 277 18.55 1.65 6.33
CA LEU A 277 18.04 3.00 6.09
C LEU A 277 17.23 3.52 7.28
N LEU A 278 16.95 4.82 7.30
CA LEU A 278 16.17 5.47 8.37
C LEU A 278 14.70 5.01 8.50
N PRO A 279 13.96 4.62 7.44
CA PRO A 279 12.59 4.15 7.57
C PRO A 279 12.44 3.00 8.57
N SER A 280 11.30 2.96 9.25
CA SER A 280 10.99 1.88 10.18
C SER A 280 10.77 0.56 9.43
N GLY A 281 11.35 -0.53 9.94
CA GLY A 281 11.12 -1.87 9.41
C GLY A 281 9.81 -2.48 9.90
N THR A 282 9.37 -3.56 9.23
CA THR A 282 8.18 -4.32 9.64
C THR A 282 8.45 -5.14 10.90
N GLU A 283 7.70 -4.88 11.97
CA GLU A 283 7.70 -5.76 13.15
C GLU A 283 6.81 -6.97 12.89
N VAL A 284 7.38 -8.17 12.92
CA VAL A 284 6.60 -9.41 12.88
C VAL A 284 6.27 -9.79 14.31
N GLN A 285 5.02 -9.58 14.70
CA GLN A 285 4.56 -9.95 16.03
C GLN A 285 4.54 -11.47 16.18
N THR A 286 5.62 -12.01 16.74
CA THR A 286 5.65 -13.41 17.17
C THR A 286 4.88 -13.50 18.47
N CYS A 287 3.82 -14.30 18.50
CA CYS A 287 3.10 -14.52 19.74
C CYS A 287 4.02 -15.27 20.73
N LEU A 288 4.27 -14.67 21.89
CA LEU A 288 5.25 -15.18 22.87
C LEU A 288 4.59 -16.04 23.95
N ASP A 289 3.38 -15.71 24.39
CA ASP A 289 2.66 -16.40 25.48
C ASP A 289 1.17 -16.58 25.16
N ASN A 290 0.58 -17.69 25.62
CA ASN A 290 -0.85 -18.04 25.48
C ASN A 290 -1.38 -18.07 24.03
N CYS A 291 -0.53 -18.42 23.08
CA CYS A 291 -0.90 -18.52 21.67
C CYS A 291 -1.78 -19.75 21.43
N GLN A 292 -3.01 -19.54 20.98
CA GLN A 292 -3.85 -20.64 20.52
C GLN A 292 -3.29 -21.17 19.19
N LYS A 293 -3.23 -22.49 19.05
CA LYS A 293 -2.88 -23.09 17.76
C LYS A 293 -3.99 -22.76 16.77
N PRO A 294 -3.68 -22.57 15.47
CA PRO A 294 -4.69 -22.29 14.45
C PRO A 294 -5.88 -23.27 14.44
N ILE A 295 -5.63 -24.55 14.72
CA ILE A 295 -6.68 -25.58 14.82
C ILE A 295 -7.60 -25.39 16.04
N ASP A 296 -7.08 -24.87 17.15
CA ASP A 296 -7.88 -24.62 18.34
C ASP A 296 -8.78 -23.39 18.14
N VAL A 297 -8.31 -22.39 17.38
CA VAL A 297 -9.14 -21.26 16.94
C VAL A 297 -10.32 -21.76 16.10
N LEU A 298 -10.09 -22.67 15.14
CA LEU A 298 -11.17 -23.30 14.37
C LEU A 298 -12.20 -23.98 15.30
N ARG A 299 -11.73 -24.80 16.25
CA ARG A 299 -12.61 -25.54 17.18
C ARG A 299 -13.51 -24.63 17.99
N ASN A 300 -13.00 -23.46 18.39
CA ASN A 300 -13.77 -22.47 19.14
C ASN A 300 -14.82 -21.77 18.27
N LEU A 301 -14.57 -21.66 16.96
CA LEU A 301 -15.38 -20.86 16.03
C LEU A 301 -16.31 -21.69 15.14
N LYS A 302 -16.15 -23.02 15.06
CA LYS A 302 -16.89 -23.87 14.12
C LYS A 302 -18.41 -23.75 14.26
N GLU A 303 -18.90 -23.68 15.50
CA GLU A 303 -20.33 -23.52 15.79
C GLU A 303 -20.85 -22.14 15.39
N SER A 304 -20.00 -21.17 15.12
CA SER A 304 -20.36 -19.83 14.60
C SER A 304 -20.33 -19.77 13.07
N LEU A 305 -19.74 -20.77 12.40
CA LEU A 305 -19.55 -20.82 10.95
C LEU A 305 -20.52 -21.79 10.24
N VAL A 306 -21.36 -22.48 10.98
CA VAL A 306 -22.43 -23.33 10.43
C VAL A 306 -23.44 -22.52 9.60
N SER A 307 -24.09 -23.19 8.64
CA SER A 307 -24.91 -22.55 7.60
C SER A 307 -26.09 -21.73 8.13
N ASP A 308 -26.69 -22.11 9.26
CA ASP A 308 -27.80 -21.39 9.89
C ASP A 308 -27.38 -20.05 10.52
N LYS A 309 -26.08 -19.84 10.76
CA LYS A 309 -25.54 -18.61 11.36
C LYS A 309 -24.93 -17.62 10.38
N LEU A 310 -24.83 -17.93 9.08
CA LEU A 310 -24.11 -17.09 8.09
C LEU A 310 -24.60 -15.64 7.99
N ALA A 311 -25.87 -15.36 8.33
CA ALA A 311 -26.45 -14.02 8.32
C ALA A 311 -26.34 -13.28 9.67
N THR A 312 -25.48 -13.74 10.59
CA THR A 312 -25.34 -13.19 11.94
C THR A 312 -24.02 -12.45 12.14
N ALA A 313 -24.01 -11.49 13.08
CA ALA A 313 -22.78 -10.81 13.49
C ALA A 313 -21.78 -11.76 14.16
N GLU A 314 -22.24 -12.86 14.76
CA GLU A 314 -21.40 -13.91 15.33
C GLU A 314 -20.55 -14.58 14.24
N SER A 315 -21.19 -15.02 13.16
CA SER A 315 -20.50 -15.64 12.02
C SER A 315 -19.53 -14.67 11.33
N GLY A 316 -19.94 -13.41 11.14
CA GLY A 316 -19.06 -12.38 10.59
C GLY A 316 -17.80 -12.13 11.42
N LYS A 317 -17.91 -12.17 12.76
CA LYS A 317 -16.74 -12.06 13.66
C LYS A 317 -15.84 -13.30 13.56
N ALA A 318 -16.43 -14.49 13.58
CA ALA A 318 -15.71 -15.75 13.42
C ALA A 318 -14.93 -15.81 12.10
N PHE A 319 -15.54 -15.36 11.00
CA PHE A 319 -14.89 -15.25 9.70
C PHE A 319 -13.64 -14.35 9.76
N ILE A 320 -13.75 -13.15 10.35
CA ILE A 320 -12.63 -12.21 10.45
C ILE A 320 -11.51 -12.77 11.34
N GLU A 321 -11.85 -13.45 12.44
CA GLU A 321 -10.89 -14.06 13.34
C GLU A 321 -10.11 -15.19 12.66
N LEU A 322 -10.81 -16.08 11.96
CA LEU A 322 -10.16 -17.17 11.22
C LEU A 322 -9.33 -16.65 10.04
N LEU A 323 -9.81 -15.63 9.34
CA LEU A 323 -9.05 -14.94 8.28
C LEU A 323 -7.72 -14.38 8.79
N ARG A 324 -7.71 -13.76 9.97
CA ARG A 324 -6.46 -13.26 10.60
C ARG A 324 -5.53 -14.41 10.95
N THR A 325 -6.07 -15.52 11.43
CA THR A 325 -5.30 -16.74 11.71
C THR A 325 -4.65 -17.28 10.43
N PHE A 326 -5.42 -17.42 9.34
CA PHE A 326 -4.93 -17.94 8.06
C PHE A 326 -3.84 -17.06 7.45
N ARG A 327 -3.96 -15.73 7.54
CA ARG A 327 -2.94 -14.78 7.02
C ARG A 327 -1.58 -14.94 7.67
N ASN A 328 -1.52 -15.45 8.90
CA ASN A 328 -0.30 -15.66 9.66
C ASN A 328 0.14 -17.13 9.70
N THR A 329 -0.50 -18.00 8.91
CA THR A 329 -0.30 -19.46 8.96
C THR A 329 0.30 -19.97 7.66
N GLY A 330 1.22 -20.95 7.75
CA GLY A 330 1.83 -21.60 6.60
C GLY A 330 0.91 -22.62 5.91
N LYS A 331 1.29 -23.03 4.69
CA LYS A 331 0.49 -23.92 3.83
C LYS A 331 0.03 -25.20 4.54
N LEU A 332 0.96 -25.96 5.13
CA LEU A 332 0.67 -27.29 5.72
C LEU A 332 -0.39 -27.22 6.83
N THR A 333 -0.36 -26.17 7.65
CA THR A 333 -1.33 -25.99 8.72
C THR A 333 -2.69 -25.54 8.19
N ILE A 334 -2.73 -24.77 7.09
CA ILE A 334 -3.99 -24.45 6.41
C ILE A 334 -4.63 -25.73 5.83
N GLU A 335 -3.83 -26.61 5.23
CA GLU A 335 -4.31 -27.91 4.73
C GLU A 335 -4.82 -28.80 5.86
N GLU A 336 -4.11 -28.86 6.98
CA GLU A 336 -4.54 -29.57 8.20
C GLU A 336 -5.91 -29.07 8.68
N ILE A 337 -6.11 -27.74 8.71
CA ILE A 337 -7.40 -27.14 9.09
C ILE A 337 -8.49 -27.53 8.09
N LEU A 338 -8.26 -27.34 6.79
CA LEU A 338 -9.27 -27.58 5.76
C LEU A 338 -9.71 -29.05 5.68
N THR A 339 -8.82 -29.98 6.06
CA THR A 339 -9.08 -31.43 6.02
C THR A 339 -9.45 -32.03 7.38
N ASN A 340 -9.50 -31.23 8.44
CA ASN A 340 -9.82 -31.71 9.78
C ASN A 340 -11.26 -32.23 9.90
N THR A 341 -11.50 -33.19 10.79
CA THR A 341 -12.85 -33.69 11.07
C THR A 341 -13.78 -32.61 11.64
N ASP A 342 -13.24 -31.63 12.38
CA ASP A 342 -13.98 -30.47 12.87
C ASP A 342 -14.48 -29.52 11.76
N SER A 343 -13.93 -29.65 10.55
CA SER A 343 -14.26 -28.81 9.40
C SER A 343 -15.43 -29.32 8.57
N TYR A 344 -15.87 -30.56 8.79
CA TYR A 344 -16.80 -31.29 7.90
C TYR A 344 -18.06 -30.48 7.51
N TYR A 345 -18.70 -29.80 8.47
CA TYR A 345 -19.93 -29.03 8.22
C TYR A 345 -19.71 -27.59 7.76
N ILE A 346 -18.45 -27.14 7.68
CA ILE A 346 -18.09 -25.75 7.41
C ILE A 346 -17.05 -25.60 6.29
N VAL A 347 -16.75 -26.68 5.54
CA VAL A 347 -15.80 -26.66 4.41
C VAL A 347 -16.09 -25.51 3.43
N PRO A 348 -17.35 -25.24 3.01
CA PRO A 348 -17.64 -24.13 2.11
C PRO A 348 -17.24 -22.76 2.68
N GLN A 349 -17.45 -22.53 3.98
CA GLN A 349 -17.06 -21.32 4.68
C GLN A 349 -15.55 -21.20 4.81
N LEU A 350 -14.86 -22.32 5.03
CA LEU A 350 -13.39 -22.36 5.06
C LEU A 350 -12.77 -22.09 3.70
N ILE A 351 -13.42 -22.52 2.61
CA ILE A 351 -13.05 -22.12 1.23
C ILE A 351 -13.10 -20.60 1.08
N ASP A 352 -14.19 -19.95 1.56
CA ASP A 352 -14.32 -18.49 1.50
C ASP A 352 -13.21 -17.79 2.31
N VAL A 353 -12.90 -18.30 3.51
CA VAL A 353 -11.81 -17.78 4.35
C VAL A 353 -10.45 -17.97 3.65
N GLY A 354 -10.21 -19.16 3.09
CA GLY A 354 -8.99 -19.49 2.35
C GLY A 354 -8.78 -18.58 1.15
N ALA A 355 -9.82 -18.32 0.35
CA ALA A 355 -9.77 -17.39 -0.76
C ALA A 355 -9.56 -15.94 -0.30
N ALA A 356 -10.29 -15.47 0.73
CA ALA A 356 -10.17 -14.12 1.26
C ALA A 356 -8.80 -13.82 1.90
N THR A 357 -8.06 -14.88 2.30
CA THR A 357 -6.73 -14.80 2.90
C THR A 357 -5.71 -14.15 1.96
N GLN A 358 -5.79 -14.43 0.65
CA GLN A 358 -4.97 -13.80 -0.40
C GLN A 358 -3.44 -13.84 -0.11
N THR A 359 -2.96 -14.96 0.43
CA THR A 359 -1.52 -15.25 0.57
C THR A 359 -1.10 -16.39 -0.36
N PRO A 360 0.18 -16.44 -0.80
CA PRO A 360 0.68 -17.54 -1.62
C PRO A 360 0.57 -18.93 -0.95
N PHE A 361 0.50 -18.99 0.38
CA PHE A 361 0.36 -20.24 1.12
C PHE A 361 -1.08 -20.74 1.12
N ALA A 362 -2.04 -19.85 1.40
CA ALA A 362 -3.46 -20.18 1.38
C ALA A 362 -3.92 -20.57 -0.03
N GLN A 363 -3.53 -19.80 -1.04
CA GLN A 363 -3.82 -20.10 -2.44
C GLN A 363 -3.37 -21.51 -2.83
N ARG A 364 -2.11 -21.87 -2.53
CA ARG A 364 -1.56 -23.19 -2.85
C ARG A 364 -2.30 -24.31 -2.13
N ALA A 365 -2.61 -24.14 -0.84
CA ALA A 365 -3.41 -25.11 -0.10
C ALA A 365 -4.80 -25.31 -0.74
N MET A 366 -5.47 -24.22 -1.13
CA MET A 366 -6.78 -24.27 -1.80
C MET A 366 -6.69 -24.98 -3.16
N MET A 367 -5.71 -24.63 -3.98
CA MET A 367 -5.52 -25.22 -5.32
C MET A 367 -5.11 -26.69 -5.27
N ASP A 368 -4.40 -27.13 -4.24
CA ASP A 368 -3.99 -28.53 -4.06
C ASP A 368 -5.15 -29.41 -3.54
N LEU A 369 -6.03 -28.86 -2.69
CA LEU A 369 -7.14 -29.61 -2.08
C LEU A 369 -8.40 -29.66 -2.95
N VAL A 370 -8.69 -28.60 -3.72
CA VAL A 370 -9.91 -28.52 -4.53
C VAL A 370 -9.72 -29.26 -5.86
N GLN A 371 -10.61 -30.21 -6.14
CA GLN A 371 -10.50 -31.13 -7.27
C GLN A 371 -11.23 -30.60 -8.51
N PHE A 372 -10.51 -29.89 -9.38
CA PHE A 372 -11.06 -29.33 -10.64
C PHE A 372 -11.23 -30.35 -11.77
N GLU A 373 -10.57 -31.51 -11.68
CA GLU A 373 -10.48 -32.51 -12.76
C GLU A 373 -11.49 -33.66 -12.60
N GLN A 374 -12.36 -33.62 -11.59
CA GLN A 374 -13.45 -34.57 -11.42
C GLN A 374 -14.75 -33.95 -11.95
N ASP A 375 -15.45 -34.66 -12.84
CA ASP A 375 -16.64 -34.16 -13.53
C ASP A 375 -17.85 -33.95 -12.60
N TYR A 376 -17.99 -34.78 -11.57
CA TYR A 376 -19.07 -34.70 -10.57
C TYR A 376 -18.79 -33.73 -9.40
N SER A 377 -17.54 -33.34 -9.17
CA SER A 377 -17.16 -32.45 -8.06
C SER A 377 -17.21 -31.00 -8.51
N THR A 378 -18.37 -30.35 -8.34
CA THR A 378 -18.60 -28.98 -8.85
C THR A 378 -18.71 -27.94 -7.73
N GLU A 379 -19.27 -28.31 -6.58
CA GLU A 379 -19.58 -27.37 -5.50
C GLU A 379 -18.35 -26.59 -4.98
N TYR A 380 -17.28 -27.30 -4.61
CA TYR A 380 -16.08 -26.66 -4.05
C TYR A 380 -15.27 -25.89 -5.10
N PRO A 381 -15.05 -26.41 -6.33
CA PRO A 381 -14.46 -25.62 -7.41
C PRO A 381 -15.24 -24.33 -7.71
N GLU A 382 -16.57 -24.39 -7.86
CA GLU A 382 -17.37 -23.19 -8.15
C GLU A 382 -17.30 -22.18 -7.02
N ARG A 383 -17.40 -22.64 -5.76
CA ARG A 383 -17.30 -21.74 -4.60
C ARG A 383 -15.94 -21.07 -4.49
N LEU A 384 -14.86 -21.83 -4.69
CA LEU A 384 -13.51 -21.28 -4.69
C LEU A 384 -13.34 -20.24 -5.81
N LEU A 385 -13.74 -20.56 -7.04
CA LEU A 385 -13.61 -19.65 -8.18
C LEU A 385 -14.44 -18.37 -7.99
N LEU A 386 -15.65 -18.49 -7.44
CA LEU A 386 -16.48 -17.34 -7.09
C LEU A 386 -15.80 -16.46 -6.04
N ALA A 387 -15.27 -17.04 -4.97
CA ALA A 387 -14.58 -16.30 -3.93
C ALA A 387 -13.31 -15.62 -4.45
N LEU A 388 -12.53 -16.31 -5.29
CA LEU A 388 -11.33 -15.75 -5.95
C LEU A 388 -11.66 -14.60 -6.89
N ALA A 389 -12.81 -14.62 -7.57
CA ALA A 389 -13.25 -13.52 -8.43
C ALA A 389 -13.49 -12.19 -7.67
N TYR A 390 -13.71 -12.26 -6.35
CA TYR A 390 -13.85 -11.09 -5.46
C TYR A 390 -12.54 -10.74 -4.71
N SER A 391 -11.40 -11.29 -5.14
CA SER A 391 -10.10 -10.91 -4.59
C SER A 391 -9.92 -9.39 -4.65
N THR A 392 -9.44 -8.83 -3.55
CA THR A 392 -9.29 -7.37 -3.37
C THR A 392 -7.92 -6.86 -3.78
N HIS A 393 -6.88 -7.70 -3.70
CA HIS A 393 -5.48 -7.41 -4.01
C HIS A 393 -4.81 -8.67 -4.58
N PRO A 394 -5.29 -9.19 -5.72
CA PRO A 394 -4.78 -10.45 -6.25
C PRO A 394 -3.28 -10.35 -6.58
N GLY A 395 -2.52 -11.39 -6.24
CA GLY A 395 -1.12 -11.52 -6.65
C GLY A 395 -0.98 -12.23 -8.00
N GLU A 396 0.21 -12.11 -8.62
CA GLU A 396 0.53 -12.77 -9.88
C GLU A 396 0.40 -14.30 -9.80
N TYR A 397 0.70 -14.88 -8.63
CA TYR A 397 0.59 -16.32 -8.38
C TYR A 397 -0.85 -16.86 -8.62
N LEU A 398 -1.88 -16.09 -8.24
CA LEU A 398 -3.29 -16.47 -8.44
C LEU A 398 -3.65 -16.43 -9.93
N LEU A 399 -3.23 -15.39 -10.65
CA LEU A 399 -3.44 -15.29 -12.08
C LEU A 399 -2.78 -16.45 -12.83
N LYS A 400 -1.56 -16.82 -12.43
CA LYS A 400 -0.85 -17.96 -13.00
C LYS A 400 -1.62 -19.27 -12.83
N ASP A 401 -2.16 -19.53 -11.64
CA ASP A 401 -2.98 -20.73 -11.39
C ASP A 401 -4.24 -20.74 -12.26
N LEU A 402 -4.97 -19.62 -12.31
CA LEU A 402 -6.20 -19.49 -13.09
C LEU A 402 -5.95 -19.61 -14.61
N ILE A 403 -4.88 -19.00 -15.12
CA ILE A 403 -4.45 -19.14 -16.52
C ILE A 403 -4.06 -20.59 -16.83
N ASN A 404 -3.38 -21.28 -15.91
CA ASN A 404 -3.06 -22.69 -16.09
C ASN A 404 -4.33 -23.55 -16.11
N LEU A 405 -5.31 -23.27 -15.25
CA LEU A 405 -6.62 -23.94 -15.30
C LEU A 405 -7.35 -23.67 -16.61
N MET A 406 -7.30 -22.45 -17.17
CA MET A 406 -7.88 -22.14 -18.48
C MET A 406 -7.25 -22.93 -19.63
N LYS A 407 -5.93 -23.20 -19.56
CA LYS A 407 -5.21 -24.00 -20.56
C LYS A 407 -5.52 -25.49 -20.44
N LYS A 408 -5.95 -25.96 -19.26
CA LYS A 408 -6.36 -27.35 -19.05
C LYS A 408 -7.72 -27.61 -19.70
N LYS A 409 -7.86 -28.77 -20.35
CA LYS A 409 -9.16 -29.26 -20.83
C LYS A 409 -9.91 -29.91 -19.67
N LEU A 410 -10.49 -29.10 -18.79
CA LEU A 410 -11.27 -29.58 -17.64
C LEU A 410 -12.51 -30.35 -18.12
N PRO A 411 -12.93 -31.44 -17.46
CA PRO A 411 -14.03 -32.27 -17.95
C PRO A 411 -15.40 -31.58 -17.83
N ASN A 412 -15.60 -30.75 -16.79
CA ASN A 412 -16.88 -30.09 -16.53
C ASN A 412 -16.95 -28.70 -17.20
N VAL A 413 -17.97 -28.49 -18.03
CA VAL A 413 -18.14 -27.27 -18.84
C VAL A 413 -18.47 -26.04 -17.98
N ASN A 414 -19.23 -26.21 -16.89
CA ASN A 414 -19.57 -25.11 -15.96
C ASN A 414 -18.32 -24.64 -15.21
N ILE A 415 -17.43 -25.57 -14.86
CA ILE A 415 -16.13 -25.22 -14.26
C ILE A 415 -15.24 -24.50 -15.26
N GLN A 416 -15.17 -24.95 -16.52
CA GLN A 416 -14.43 -24.23 -17.57
C GLN A 416 -14.92 -22.77 -17.69
N GLU A 417 -16.23 -22.56 -17.64
CA GLU A 417 -16.81 -21.22 -17.68
C GLU A 417 -16.49 -20.40 -16.42
N SER A 418 -16.66 -20.98 -15.24
CA SER A 418 -16.36 -20.33 -13.97
C SER A 418 -14.90 -19.91 -13.88
N VAL A 419 -13.97 -20.75 -14.36
CA VAL A 419 -12.54 -20.42 -14.45
C VAL A 419 -12.35 -19.21 -15.36
N ALA A 420 -12.90 -19.21 -16.57
CA ALA A 420 -12.74 -18.11 -17.51
C ALA A 420 -13.30 -16.79 -16.95
N MET A 421 -14.48 -16.82 -16.32
CA MET A 421 -15.09 -15.65 -15.70
C MET A 421 -14.30 -15.13 -14.50
N ALA A 422 -13.81 -16.02 -13.64
CA ALA A 422 -12.98 -15.68 -12.50
C ALA A 422 -11.65 -15.07 -12.95
N THR A 423 -10.95 -15.66 -13.94
CA THR A 423 -9.72 -15.11 -14.49
C THR A 423 -9.93 -13.68 -15.00
N GLY A 424 -11.01 -13.44 -15.74
CA GLY A 424 -11.33 -12.09 -16.23
C GLY A 424 -11.57 -11.10 -15.08
N ALA A 425 -12.31 -11.50 -14.04
CA ALA A 425 -12.57 -10.65 -12.88
C ALA A 425 -11.29 -10.33 -12.09
N VAL A 426 -10.41 -11.33 -11.90
CA VAL A 426 -9.12 -11.15 -11.22
C VAL A 426 -8.18 -10.25 -12.03
N ILE A 427 -8.12 -10.43 -13.36
CA ILE A 427 -7.35 -9.54 -14.26
C ILE A 427 -7.81 -8.09 -14.12
N HIS A 428 -9.12 -7.85 -14.06
CA HIS A 428 -9.65 -6.51 -13.86
C HIS A 428 -9.12 -5.88 -12.59
N THR A 429 -9.28 -6.56 -11.44
CA THR A 429 -8.80 -6.03 -10.15
C THR A 429 -7.29 -5.85 -10.12
N TYR A 430 -6.52 -6.79 -10.68
CA TYR A 430 -5.06 -6.70 -10.81
C TYR A 430 -4.65 -5.44 -11.58
N CYS A 431 -5.30 -5.19 -12.73
CA CYS A 431 -5.04 -4.02 -13.55
C CYS A 431 -5.45 -2.67 -12.94
N GLN A 432 -6.19 -2.66 -11.82
CA GLN A 432 -6.51 -1.40 -11.13
C GLN A 432 -5.36 -0.89 -10.23
N TYR A 433 -4.35 -1.72 -9.96
CA TYR A 433 -3.18 -1.30 -9.21
C TYR A 433 -2.14 -0.63 -10.14
N PRO A 434 -1.40 0.39 -9.66
CA PRO A 434 -0.35 1.04 -10.44
C PRO A 434 0.63 0.03 -11.02
N ASP A 435 0.98 0.21 -12.30
CA ASP A 435 1.96 -0.55 -13.09
C ASP A 435 1.66 -2.04 -13.32
N GLN A 436 0.77 -2.67 -12.55
CA GLN A 436 0.44 -4.09 -12.64
C GLN A 436 -0.14 -4.49 -13.99
N CYS A 437 -0.92 -3.63 -14.65
CA CYS A 437 -1.51 -3.97 -15.95
C CYS A 437 -0.48 -4.12 -17.08
N GLN A 438 0.75 -3.63 -16.89
CA GLN A 438 1.86 -3.77 -17.84
C GLN A 438 2.67 -5.05 -17.65
N HIS A 439 2.39 -5.82 -16.60
CA HIS A 439 3.10 -7.05 -16.29
C HIS A 439 2.87 -8.15 -17.34
N GLU A 440 3.83 -9.04 -17.48
CA GLU A 440 3.84 -10.08 -18.52
C GLU A 440 2.63 -11.04 -18.42
N ILE A 441 2.18 -11.33 -17.20
CA ILE A 441 1.02 -12.20 -16.94
C ILE A 441 -0.28 -11.68 -17.61
N VAL A 442 -0.43 -10.36 -17.73
CA VAL A 442 -1.59 -9.73 -18.39
C VAL A 442 -1.47 -9.86 -19.90
N LYS A 443 -0.26 -9.77 -20.46
CA LYS A 443 -0.01 -10.03 -21.88
C LYS A 443 -0.27 -11.50 -22.23
N GLU A 444 0.15 -12.42 -21.37
CA GLU A 444 -0.12 -13.86 -21.52
C GLU A 444 -1.64 -14.13 -21.55
N TYR A 445 -2.41 -13.55 -20.62
CA TYR A 445 -3.87 -13.64 -20.64
C TYR A 445 -4.46 -13.12 -21.95
N LYS A 446 -4.02 -11.95 -22.43
CA LYS A 446 -4.49 -11.36 -23.69
C LYS A 446 -4.23 -12.28 -24.89
N GLN A 447 -3.03 -12.84 -24.99
CA GLN A 447 -2.66 -13.75 -26.07
C GLN A 447 -3.47 -15.06 -26.00
N LEU A 448 -3.64 -15.62 -24.80
CA LEU A 448 -4.43 -16.83 -24.58
C LEU A 448 -5.88 -16.63 -25.03
N ILE A 449 -6.54 -15.55 -24.59
CA ILE A 449 -7.93 -15.26 -24.96
C ILE A 449 -8.09 -15.08 -26.47
N ARG A 450 -7.20 -14.33 -27.13
CA ARG A 450 -7.23 -14.16 -28.59
C ARG A 450 -7.13 -15.48 -29.32
N LYS A 451 -6.22 -16.35 -28.87
CA LYS A 451 -6.08 -17.70 -29.41
C LYS A 451 -7.35 -18.51 -29.21
N MET A 452 -7.90 -18.54 -27.98
CA MET A 452 -9.10 -19.32 -27.67
C MET A 452 -10.34 -18.83 -28.43
N LEU A 453 -10.53 -17.51 -28.58
CA LEU A 453 -11.60 -16.95 -29.42
C LEU A 453 -11.48 -17.36 -30.88
N LYS A 454 -10.26 -17.43 -31.42
CA LYS A 454 -10.00 -17.86 -32.79
C LYS A 454 -10.23 -19.37 -32.98
N ASP A 455 -9.90 -20.16 -31.97
CA ASP A 455 -9.97 -21.62 -32.00
C ASP A 455 -11.38 -22.15 -31.65
N CYS A 456 -12.33 -21.29 -31.26
CA CYS A 456 -13.71 -21.70 -30.95
C CYS A 456 -14.46 -22.22 -32.19
N ASP A 457 -15.11 -23.36 -32.02
CA ASP A 457 -15.91 -24.07 -33.01
C ASP A 457 -17.42 -23.85 -32.83
N ASP A 458 -17.86 -23.37 -31.66
CA ASP A 458 -19.27 -23.10 -31.36
C ASP A 458 -19.51 -21.78 -30.61
N ASP A 459 -20.79 -21.40 -30.53
CA ASP A 459 -21.23 -20.18 -29.85
C ASP A 459 -21.02 -20.24 -28.33
N SER A 460 -21.08 -21.42 -27.72
CA SER A 460 -20.89 -21.61 -26.26
C SER A 460 -19.44 -21.31 -25.84
N CYS A 461 -18.48 -21.81 -26.61
CA CYS A 461 -17.07 -21.49 -26.52
C CYS A 461 -16.84 -19.99 -26.66
N THR A 462 -17.43 -19.38 -27.68
CA THR A 462 -17.30 -17.93 -27.94
C THR A 462 -17.86 -17.11 -26.76
N LEU A 463 -19.07 -17.44 -26.28
CA LEU A 463 -19.71 -16.77 -25.14
C LEU A 463 -18.86 -16.85 -23.87
N ARG A 464 -18.25 -18.00 -23.59
CA ARG A 464 -17.36 -18.19 -22.43
C ARG A 464 -16.21 -17.19 -22.42
N HIS A 465 -15.53 -17.03 -23.55
CA HIS A 465 -14.39 -16.12 -23.65
C HIS A 465 -14.82 -14.65 -23.69
N LEU A 466 -15.96 -14.32 -24.32
CA LEU A 466 -16.55 -12.99 -24.24
C LEU A 466 -16.90 -12.58 -22.81
N ARG A 467 -17.43 -13.51 -21.98
CA ARG A 467 -17.71 -13.27 -20.56
C ARG A 467 -16.42 -12.97 -19.77
N SER A 468 -15.34 -13.70 -20.06
CA SER A 468 -14.01 -13.44 -19.48
C SER A 468 -13.51 -12.04 -19.86
N VAL A 469 -13.51 -11.69 -21.15
CA VAL A 469 -13.09 -10.36 -21.65
C VAL A 469 -13.93 -9.25 -21.03
N GLY A 470 -15.25 -9.44 -20.96
CA GLY A 470 -16.15 -8.45 -20.37
C GLY A 470 -15.95 -8.24 -18.88
N ASN A 471 -15.51 -9.27 -18.15
CA ASN A 471 -15.10 -9.11 -16.75
C ASN A 471 -13.76 -8.39 -16.63
N ALA A 472 -12.79 -8.68 -17.51
CA ALA A 472 -11.47 -8.05 -17.53
C ALA A 472 -11.55 -6.55 -17.87
N GLY A 473 -12.38 -6.18 -18.85
CA GLY A 473 -12.61 -4.78 -19.23
C GLY A 473 -11.38 -4.09 -19.84
N LEU A 474 -10.47 -4.85 -20.47
CA LEU A 474 -9.26 -4.30 -21.08
C LEU A 474 -9.59 -3.69 -22.45
N ALA A 475 -9.22 -2.41 -22.65
CA ALA A 475 -9.54 -1.67 -23.87
C ALA A 475 -8.90 -2.27 -25.12
N GLU A 476 -7.81 -3.02 -25.00
CA GLU A 476 -7.11 -3.63 -26.13
C GLU A 476 -7.88 -4.77 -26.81
N PHE A 477 -9.01 -5.21 -26.25
CA PHE A 477 -9.93 -6.15 -26.89
C PHE A 477 -11.05 -5.44 -27.70
N LEU A 478 -11.10 -4.12 -27.70
CA LEU A 478 -12.15 -3.36 -28.38
C LEU A 478 -12.31 -3.73 -29.87
N PRO A 479 -11.23 -3.86 -30.68
CA PRO A 479 -11.37 -4.26 -32.08
C PRO A 479 -12.03 -5.64 -32.26
N GLU A 480 -11.64 -6.62 -31.44
CA GLU A 480 -12.21 -7.97 -31.49
C GLU A 480 -13.68 -7.97 -31.08
N LEU A 481 -14.05 -7.22 -30.03
CA LEU A 481 -15.43 -7.14 -29.57
C LEU A 481 -16.34 -6.46 -30.58
N LEU A 482 -15.90 -5.37 -31.22
CA LEU A 482 -16.67 -4.69 -32.28
C LEU A 482 -16.86 -5.61 -33.49
N THR A 483 -15.79 -6.32 -33.89
CA THR A 483 -15.85 -7.27 -35.00
C THR A 483 -16.86 -8.38 -34.73
N ILE A 484 -16.88 -8.94 -33.52
CA ILE A 484 -17.84 -9.99 -33.14
C ILE A 484 -19.26 -9.42 -33.05
N ALA A 485 -19.44 -8.25 -32.43
CA ALA A 485 -20.74 -7.60 -32.29
C ALA A 485 -21.41 -7.32 -33.65
N GLN A 486 -20.64 -6.90 -34.66
CA GLN A 486 -21.17 -6.53 -35.98
C GLN A 486 -21.38 -7.71 -36.93
N ASN A 487 -20.52 -8.74 -36.83
CA ASN A 487 -20.44 -9.77 -37.88
C ASN A 487 -20.92 -11.15 -37.44
N ASN A 488 -21.16 -11.39 -36.15
CA ASN A 488 -21.62 -12.70 -35.71
C ASN A 488 -23.08 -12.95 -36.13
N LYS A 489 -23.37 -14.17 -36.58
CA LYS A 489 -24.70 -14.58 -37.05
C LYS A 489 -25.68 -14.86 -35.90
N ASN A 490 -25.17 -15.16 -34.71
CA ASN A 490 -25.97 -15.42 -33.53
C ASN A 490 -26.15 -14.12 -32.71
N PRO A 491 -27.39 -13.57 -32.62
CA PRO A 491 -27.65 -12.34 -31.87
C PRO A 491 -27.22 -12.42 -30.41
N ALA A 492 -27.29 -13.59 -29.77
CA ALA A 492 -26.86 -13.76 -28.39
C ALA A 492 -25.34 -13.53 -28.21
N VAL A 493 -24.54 -13.94 -29.21
CA VAL A 493 -23.08 -13.72 -29.21
C VAL A 493 -22.77 -12.24 -29.48
N SER A 494 -23.47 -11.62 -30.43
CA SER A 494 -23.35 -10.19 -30.72
C SER A 494 -23.68 -9.35 -29.48
N LEU A 495 -24.79 -9.66 -28.80
CA LEU A 495 -25.19 -9.02 -27.55
C LEU A 495 -24.15 -9.20 -26.45
N ALA A 496 -23.59 -10.40 -26.29
CA ALA A 496 -22.55 -10.64 -25.29
C ALA A 496 -21.29 -9.82 -25.55
N ALA A 497 -20.91 -9.62 -26.83
CA ALA A 497 -19.79 -8.77 -27.21
C ALA A 497 -20.05 -7.29 -26.88
N VAL A 498 -21.26 -6.78 -27.11
CA VAL A 498 -21.67 -5.43 -26.68
C VAL A 498 -21.65 -5.31 -25.16
N GLN A 499 -22.18 -6.29 -24.43
CA GLN A 499 -22.18 -6.31 -22.97
C GLN A 499 -20.76 -6.39 -22.38
N ALA A 500 -19.79 -6.95 -23.11
CA ALA A 500 -18.40 -6.99 -22.68
C ALA A 500 -17.74 -5.59 -22.64
N LEU A 501 -18.29 -4.60 -23.35
CA LEU A 501 -17.80 -3.22 -23.31
C LEU A 501 -18.13 -2.49 -22.00
N ARG A 502 -19.02 -3.03 -21.15
CA ARG A 502 -19.58 -2.35 -19.96
C ARG A 502 -18.57 -1.84 -18.92
N ARG A 503 -17.35 -2.42 -18.90
CA ARG A 503 -16.29 -2.09 -17.94
C ARG A 503 -15.16 -1.25 -18.54
N MET A 504 -15.18 -0.98 -19.84
CA MET A 504 -14.15 -0.19 -20.50
C MET A 504 -14.33 1.30 -20.18
N ASP A 505 -13.21 2.04 -20.14
CA ASP A 505 -13.28 3.48 -19.96
C ASP A 505 -14.03 4.12 -21.13
N LYS A 506 -14.91 5.07 -20.81
CA LYS A 506 -15.71 5.80 -21.78
C LYS A 506 -14.83 6.56 -22.77
N ASP A 507 -13.63 6.97 -22.37
CA ASP A 507 -12.72 7.67 -23.26
C ASP A 507 -12.25 6.78 -24.42
N PHE A 508 -12.08 5.47 -24.21
CA PHE A 508 -11.81 4.54 -25.32
C PHE A 508 -13.03 4.29 -26.21
N LEU A 509 -14.24 4.44 -25.67
CA LEU A 509 -15.48 4.23 -26.42
C LEU A 509 -15.85 5.44 -27.28
N LYS A 510 -15.54 6.67 -26.84
CA LYS A 510 -15.88 7.91 -27.57
C LYS A 510 -15.26 7.98 -28.96
N ASP A 511 -14.03 7.51 -29.11
CA ASP A 511 -13.27 7.68 -30.35
C ASP A 511 -13.52 6.55 -31.36
N GLN A 512 -13.95 5.37 -30.91
CA GLN A 512 -14.08 4.18 -31.76
C GLN A 512 -15.50 3.61 -31.85
N VAL A 513 -16.41 3.98 -30.95
CA VAL A 513 -17.80 3.52 -30.95
C VAL A 513 -18.72 4.69 -31.32
N THR A 514 -18.83 4.96 -32.63
CA THR A 514 -19.71 5.99 -33.20
C THR A 514 -21.10 5.47 -33.57
N ILE A 515 -21.31 4.16 -33.49
CA ILE A 515 -22.58 3.48 -33.81
C ILE A 515 -23.27 3.16 -32.48
N GLY A 516 -24.39 3.81 -32.19
CA GLY A 516 -25.22 3.46 -31.05
C GLY A 516 -25.96 2.15 -31.33
N ALA A 517 -25.78 1.13 -30.51
CA ALA A 517 -26.65 -0.05 -30.55
C ALA A 517 -27.81 0.15 -29.58
N MET A 518 -29.05 0.14 -30.09
CA MET A 518 -30.27 0.13 -29.28
C MET A 518 -30.78 -1.30 -29.20
N ILE A 519 -30.83 -1.87 -28.00
CA ILE A 519 -31.33 -3.22 -27.73
C ILE A 519 -32.57 -3.13 -26.85
N ILE A 520 -33.66 -3.75 -27.29
CA ILE A 520 -34.94 -3.87 -26.57
C ILE A 520 -35.11 -5.34 -26.20
N ASN A 521 -35.09 -5.65 -24.91
CA ASN A 521 -35.42 -6.98 -24.39
C ASN A 521 -36.84 -6.97 -23.79
N GLY A 522 -37.65 -7.96 -24.14
CA GLY A 522 -39.00 -8.12 -23.62
C GLY A 522 -39.38 -9.58 -23.45
N TRP A 523 -40.42 -9.82 -22.66
CA TRP A 523 -41.04 -11.13 -22.50
C TRP A 523 -42.54 -10.97 -22.67
N MET A 524 -43.17 -11.91 -23.37
CA MET A 524 -44.60 -12.02 -23.54
C MET A 524 -45.02 -13.34 -22.93
N LYS A 525 -46.02 -13.33 -22.06
CA LYS A 525 -46.61 -14.54 -21.48
C LYS A 525 -48.09 -14.56 -21.83
N LEU A 526 -48.52 -15.64 -22.48
CA LEU A 526 -49.91 -15.98 -22.74
C LEU A 526 -50.36 -16.96 -21.66
N GLU A 527 -51.25 -16.51 -20.78
CA GLU A 527 -51.92 -17.36 -19.80
C GLU A 527 -53.37 -17.56 -20.21
N SER A 528 -53.75 -18.82 -20.49
CA SER A 528 -55.14 -19.24 -20.65
C SER A 528 -55.38 -20.55 -19.90
N GLU A 529 -56.65 -20.89 -19.66
CA GLU A 529 -57.04 -22.13 -18.95
C GLU A 529 -56.65 -23.41 -19.70
N VAL A 530 -56.41 -23.32 -21.02
CA VAL A 530 -56.11 -24.48 -21.89
C VAL A 530 -54.65 -24.49 -22.36
N LEU A 531 -53.98 -23.34 -22.32
CA LEU A 531 -52.61 -23.19 -22.81
C LEU A 531 -51.86 -22.10 -22.03
N GLN A 532 -50.69 -22.46 -21.50
CA GLN A 532 -49.70 -21.53 -20.99
C GLN A 532 -48.50 -21.52 -21.93
N GLY A 533 -48.12 -20.35 -22.42
CA GLY A 533 -46.97 -20.19 -23.32
C GLY A 533 -46.29 -18.86 -23.09
N GLY A 534 -44.95 -18.84 -23.12
CA GLY A 534 -44.16 -17.61 -23.00
C GLY A 534 -43.19 -17.49 -24.16
N MET A 535 -42.94 -16.26 -24.62
CA MET A 535 -41.94 -15.93 -25.62
C MET A 535 -41.10 -14.76 -25.12
N ASN A 536 -39.79 -14.97 -25.04
CA ASN A 536 -38.85 -13.85 -24.88
C ASN A 536 -38.50 -13.32 -26.26
N PHE A 537 -38.43 -12.00 -26.41
CA PHE A 537 -38.01 -11.37 -27.65
C PHE A 537 -36.92 -10.33 -27.39
N THR A 538 -36.01 -10.23 -28.35
CA THR A 538 -34.93 -9.24 -28.37
C THR A 538 -34.99 -8.54 -29.73
N ALA A 539 -35.05 -7.21 -29.73
CA ALA A 539 -35.00 -6.40 -30.93
C ALA A 539 -33.79 -5.47 -30.88
N GLU A 540 -33.03 -5.42 -31.95
CA GLU A 540 -31.79 -4.64 -32.07
C GLU A 540 -31.93 -3.62 -33.19
N SER A 541 -31.40 -2.42 -32.99
CA SER A 541 -31.31 -1.37 -34.01
C SER A 541 -29.97 -0.67 -33.91
N GLU A 542 -29.30 -0.50 -35.04
CA GLU A 542 -28.18 0.43 -35.16
C GLU A 542 -28.73 1.86 -35.29
N ALA A 543 -28.23 2.76 -34.46
CA ALA A 543 -28.51 4.18 -34.49
C ALA A 543 -27.20 4.93 -34.72
N VAL A 544 -26.96 5.33 -35.97
CA VAL A 544 -25.98 6.37 -36.28
C VAL A 544 -26.71 7.70 -36.07
N ILE A 545 -26.32 8.46 -35.06
CA ILE A 545 -26.88 9.80 -34.79
C ILE A 545 -25.83 10.82 -35.25
N ASP A 546 -26.08 11.43 -36.40
CA ASP A 546 -25.25 12.52 -36.90
C ASP A 546 -25.73 13.85 -36.33
N PHE A 547 -24.82 14.63 -35.76
CA PHE A 547 -25.11 16.00 -35.34
C PHE A 547 -24.48 16.96 -36.34
N LYS A 548 -25.31 17.72 -37.05
CA LYS A 548 -24.86 18.84 -37.86
C LYS A 548 -25.05 20.12 -37.06
N THR A 549 -23.95 20.80 -36.77
CA THR A 549 -23.97 22.08 -36.06
C THR A 549 -23.67 23.19 -37.06
N ASP A 550 -24.63 24.08 -37.26
CA ASP A 550 -24.45 25.31 -38.03
C ASP A 550 -24.43 26.50 -37.05
N VAL A 551 -23.40 27.33 -37.16
CA VAL A 551 -23.19 28.50 -36.30
C VAL A 551 -23.21 29.75 -37.16
N ASP A 552 -24.18 30.61 -36.91
CA ASP A 552 -24.32 31.89 -37.60
C ASP A 552 -23.72 33.02 -36.75
N PHE A 553 -22.59 33.54 -37.21
CA PHE A 553 -21.85 34.63 -36.58
C PHE A 553 -22.39 36.03 -36.94
N SER A 554 -23.42 36.13 -37.77
CA SER A 554 -23.90 37.41 -38.29
C SER A 554 -24.61 38.29 -37.27
N ASN A 555 -25.08 37.74 -36.14
CA ASN A 555 -25.78 38.48 -35.08
C ASN A 555 -25.36 38.00 -33.69
N MET A 556 -25.22 38.93 -32.73
CA MET A 556 -25.01 38.59 -31.31
C MET A 556 -26.30 38.72 -30.50
N PRO A 557 -26.59 37.78 -29.57
CA PRO A 557 -25.82 36.57 -29.29
C PRO A 557 -25.86 35.57 -30.46
N PHE A 558 -24.74 34.87 -30.71
CA PHE A 558 -24.59 33.97 -31.84
C PHE A 558 -25.67 32.89 -31.83
N LYS A 559 -26.27 32.66 -33.01
CA LYS A 559 -27.29 31.62 -33.15
C LYS A 559 -26.59 30.32 -33.52
N MET A 560 -26.71 29.33 -32.64
CA MET A 560 -26.27 27.97 -32.89
C MET A 560 -27.49 27.11 -33.19
N CYS A 561 -27.51 26.45 -34.35
CA CYS A 561 -28.49 25.44 -34.68
C CYS A 561 -27.81 24.06 -34.58
N LEU A 562 -28.28 23.24 -33.65
CA LEU A 562 -27.89 21.85 -33.54
C LEU A 562 -28.98 20.99 -34.19
N GLN A 563 -28.69 20.40 -35.34
CA GLN A 563 -29.63 19.52 -36.03
C GLN A 563 -29.21 18.06 -35.80
N MET A 564 -30.06 17.32 -35.08
CA MET A 564 -29.96 15.86 -34.96
C MET A 564 -30.50 15.22 -36.24
N MET A 565 -29.64 14.55 -36.98
CA MET A 565 -29.97 13.82 -38.20
C MET A 565 -30.11 12.34 -37.86
N ARG A 566 -31.28 11.76 -38.16
CA ARG A 566 -31.53 10.33 -38.07
C ARG A 566 -31.60 9.76 -39.48
N PRO A 567 -30.65 8.92 -39.93
CA PRO A 567 -30.81 8.18 -41.17
C PRO A 567 -32.06 7.29 -41.09
N PRO A 568 -32.75 7.02 -42.21
CA PRO A 568 -33.90 6.13 -42.22
C PRO A 568 -33.50 4.74 -41.69
N LEU A 569 -34.28 4.22 -40.74
CA LEU A 569 -34.11 2.88 -40.19
C LEU A 569 -34.19 1.87 -41.34
N GLN A 570 -33.07 1.23 -41.67
CA GLN A 570 -33.08 0.07 -42.55
C GLN A 570 -33.34 -1.16 -41.68
N TYR A 571 -34.55 -1.71 -41.79
CA TYR A 571 -34.85 -3.05 -41.29
C TYR A 571 -34.08 -4.05 -42.17
N LYS A 572 -33.18 -4.84 -41.58
CA LYS A 572 -32.64 -6.05 -42.18
C LYS A 572 -33.34 -7.27 -41.59
#